data_AF-A0A1V5A425-F1
#
_entry.id   AF-A0A1V5A425-F1
#
_cell.length_a   1.000
_cell.length_b   1.000
_cell.length_c   1.000
_cell.angle_alpha   90.00
_cell.angle_beta   90.00
_cell.angle_gamma   90.00
#
_symmetry.space_group_name_H-M   'P 1'
#
loop_
_entity.id
_entity.type
_entity.pdbx_description
1 polymer ?
#
loop_
_entity_poly.entity_id
_entity_poly.type
_entity_poly.pdbx_seq_one_letter_code
_entity_poly.pdbx_strand_id
1 'polypeptide(L)'
;MSWQDLALTSFIFLAGLLLIPQLLDTMHRGAVVNFFSASLTSVLLFCISSVFASLGLWISVIAQSFVAVVWVCLAFFSLRNVRNSQFPDKSLFFVARDFLGVWIFGVTFLVSNGARRLLRRD
;
A
#
# COMPACT_ATOMS: atom_id res chain seq x y z
N MET A 1 -2.61 2.46 31.10
CA MET A 1 -2.89 1.81 29.80
C MET A 1 -4.37 1.88 29.55
N SER A 2 -4.81 2.59 28.51
CA SER A 2 -6.23 2.62 28.16
C SER A 2 -6.62 1.28 27.53
N TRP A 3 -7.77 0.72 27.95
CA TRP A 3 -8.37 -0.47 27.34
C TRP A 3 -8.49 -0.37 25.81
N GLN A 4 -8.63 0.86 25.30
CA GLN A 4 -8.63 1.19 23.87
C GLN A 4 -7.36 0.73 23.14
N ASP A 5 -6.18 0.92 23.75
CA ASP A 5 -4.90 0.54 23.12
C ASP A 5 -4.80 -0.97 22.93
N LEU A 6 -5.26 -1.75 23.93
CA LEU A 6 -5.30 -3.22 23.86
C LEU A 6 -6.30 -3.73 22.83
N ALA A 7 -7.50 -3.15 22.80
CA ALA A 7 -8.54 -3.52 21.84
C ALA A 7 -8.12 -3.23 20.40
N LEU A 8 -7.63 -2.01 20.13
CA LEU A 8 -7.14 -1.60 18.81
C LEU A 8 -5.96 -2.47 18.36
N THR A 9 -4.97 -2.67 19.23
CA THR A 9 -3.83 -3.55 18.94
C THR A 9 -4.29 -4.94 18.53
N SER A 10 -5.27 -5.52 19.22
CA SER A 10 -5.77 -6.87 18.91
C SER A 10 -6.37 -6.94 17.50
N PHE A 11 -7.20 -5.96 17.11
CA PHE A 11 -7.77 -5.90 15.76
C PHE A 11 -6.70 -5.67 14.68
N ILE A 12 -5.77 -4.75 14.93
CA ILE A 12 -4.69 -4.44 13.98
C ILE A 12 -3.80 -5.66 13.78
N PHE A 13 -3.47 -6.37 14.86
CA PHE A 13 -2.64 -7.56 14.79
C PHE A 13 -3.33 -8.68 14.01
N LEU A 14 -4.63 -8.93 14.26
CA LEU A 14 -5.43 -9.87 13.48
C LEU A 14 -5.45 -9.50 11.99
N ALA A 15 -5.65 -8.23 11.66
CA ALA A 15 -5.59 -7.74 10.28
C ALA A 15 -4.21 -8.00 9.65
N GLY A 16 -3.13 -7.80 10.41
CA GLY A 16 -1.76 -8.12 9.99
C GLY A 16 -1.54 -9.61 9.72
N LEU A 17 -2.08 -10.49 10.59
CA LEU A 17 -1.99 -11.94 10.41
C LEU A 17 -2.68 -12.41 9.13
N LEU A 18 -3.81 -11.80 8.76
CA LEU A 18 -4.54 -12.11 7.53
C LEU A 18 -3.74 -11.78 6.26
N LEU A 19 -2.74 -10.90 6.35
CA LEU A 19 -1.87 -10.56 5.23
C LEU A 19 -0.71 -11.54 5.06
N ILE A 20 -0.41 -12.40 6.05
CA ILE A 20 0.71 -13.33 5.99
C ILE A 20 0.61 -14.29 4.80
N PRO A 21 -0.53 -14.96 4.52
CA PRO A 21 -0.65 -15.84 3.35
C PRO A 21 -0.40 -15.08 2.04
N GLN A 22 -0.96 -13.88 1.91
CA GLN A 22 -0.77 -13.03 0.73
C GLN A 22 0.69 -12.61 0.57
N LEU A 23 1.38 -12.31 1.67
CA LEU A 23 2.80 -11.99 1.66
C LEU A 23 3.64 -13.18 1.21
N LEU A 24 3.36 -14.38 1.75
CA LEU A 24 4.06 -15.61 1.35
C LEU A 24 3.84 -15.95 -0.13
N ASP A 25 2.62 -15.78 -0.64
CA ASP A 25 2.32 -16.00 -2.05
C ASP A 25 3.06 -15.00 -2.95
N THR A 26 3.15 -13.74 -2.53
CA THR A 26 3.91 -12.71 -3.25
C THR A 26 5.42 -12.99 -3.16
N MET A 27 5.92 -13.52 -2.05
CA MET A 27 7.35 -13.82 -1.88
C MET A 27 7.82 -15.07 -2.63
N HIS A 28 7.02 -16.14 -2.62
CA HIS A 28 7.47 -17.47 -3.06
C HIS A 28 6.78 -17.95 -4.34
N ARG A 29 5.53 -17.55 -4.60
CA ARG A 29 4.73 -18.08 -5.72
C ARG A 29 4.66 -17.13 -6.91
N GLY A 30 5.33 -15.98 -6.85
CA GLY A 30 5.32 -15.00 -7.91
C GLY A 30 3.99 -14.23 -8.03
N ALA A 31 3.13 -14.27 -7.01
CA ALA A 31 1.89 -13.51 -7.01
C ALA A 31 2.18 -12.00 -7.13
N VAL A 32 1.31 -11.26 -7.81
CA VAL A 32 1.45 -9.83 -8.05
C VAL A 32 0.26 -9.12 -7.44
N VAL A 33 0.53 -8.18 -6.55
CA VAL A 33 -0.48 -7.30 -5.94
C VAL A 33 -0.42 -5.94 -6.61
N ASN A 34 -1.53 -5.20 -6.64
CA ASN A 34 -1.52 -3.85 -7.19
C ASN A 34 -0.55 -2.95 -6.41
N PHE A 35 0.52 -2.51 -7.09
CA PHE A 35 1.59 -1.70 -6.49
C PHE A 35 1.07 -0.38 -5.90
N PHE A 36 0.13 0.29 -6.57
CA PHE A 36 -0.42 1.56 -6.11
C PHE A 36 -1.26 1.39 -4.87
N SER A 37 -2.19 0.44 -4.89
CA SER A 37 -3.03 0.15 -3.73
C SER A 37 -2.16 -0.23 -2.53
N ALA A 38 -1.18 -1.14 -2.72
CA ALA A 38 -0.31 -1.56 -1.64
C ALA A 38 0.55 -0.43 -1.07
N SER A 39 1.13 0.41 -1.94
CA SER A 39 1.95 1.55 -1.51
C SER A 39 1.13 2.63 -0.81
N LEU A 40 -0.04 2.98 -1.37
CA LEU A 40 -0.94 3.98 -0.78
C LEU A 40 -1.48 3.51 0.56
N THR A 41 -1.88 2.24 0.66
CA THR A 41 -2.31 1.65 1.93
C THR A 41 -1.19 1.70 2.95
N SER A 42 0.04 1.34 2.60
CA SER A 42 1.18 1.45 3.53
C SER A 42 1.38 2.89 4.05
N VAL A 43 1.39 3.88 3.15
CA VAL A 43 1.53 5.30 3.52
C VAL A 43 0.39 5.73 4.46
N LEU A 44 -0.86 5.38 4.12
CA LEU A 44 -2.01 5.70 4.95
C LEU A 44 -1.90 5.07 6.35
N LEU A 45 -1.42 3.83 6.45
CA LEU A 45 -1.23 3.16 7.74
C LEU A 45 -0.14 3.83 8.59
N PHE A 46 0.94 4.33 7.98
CA PHE A 46 1.93 5.15 8.70
C PHE A 46 1.36 6.50 9.16
N CYS A 47 0.53 7.15 8.35
CA CYS A 47 -0.20 8.35 8.76
C CYS A 47 -1.12 8.07 9.96
N ILE A 48 -1.87 6.96 9.93
CA ILE A 48 -2.72 6.52 11.06
C ILE A 48 -1.87 6.20 12.29
N SER A 49 -0.71 5.55 12.12
CA SER A 49 0.24 5.30 13.21
C SER A 49 0.71 6.60 13.88
N SER A 50 0.94 7.65 13.10
CA SER A 50 1.27 8.98 13.63
C SER A 50 0.13 9.60 14.44
N VAL A 51 -1.12 9.36 14.05
CA VAL A 51 -2.31 9.75 14.84
C VAL A 51 -2.39 8.96 16.15
N PHE A 52 -2.10 7.65 16.14
CA PHE A 52 -2.06 6.88 17.39
C PHE A 52 -0.94 7.35 18.33
N ALA A 53 0.20 7.76 17.79
CA ALA A 53 1.29 8.33 18.58
C ALA A 53 0.87 9.64 19.25
N SER A 54 0.14 10.53 18.55
CA SER A 54 -0.36 11.77 19.15
C SER A 54 -1.43 11.55 20.22
N LEU A 55 -2.12 10.40 20.19
CA LEU A 55 -3.09 9.97 21.20
C LEU A 55 -2.44 9.17 22.36
N GLY A 56 -1.13 8.92 22.33
CA GLY A 56 -0.41 8.15 23.35
C GLY A 56 -0.67 6.63 23.32
N LEU A 57 -1.21 6.09 22.22
CA LEU A 57 -1.56 4.67 22.04
C LEU A 57 -0.36 3.89 21.48
N TRP A 58 0.72 3.82 22.24
CA TRP A 58 2.02 3.34 21.76
C TRP A 58 2.04 1.87 21.33
N ILE A 59 1.20 1.00 21.90
CA ILE A 59 1.14 -0.41 21.45
C ILE A 59 0.46 -0.48 20.08
N SER A 60 -0.63 0.27 19.91
CA SER A 60 -1.32 0.39 18.62
C SER A 60 -0.41 1.00 17.54
N VAL A 61 0.47 1.94 17.90
CA VAL A 61 1.52 2.46 16.98
C VAL A 61 2.42 1.34 16.46
N ILE A 62 2.90 0.47 17.34
CA ILE A 62 3.78 -0.65 16.97
C ILE A 62 3.03 -1.62 16.05
N ALA A 63 1.83 -2.03 16.45
CA ALA A 63 1.00 -2.94 15.66
C ALA A 63 0.68 -2.35 14.28
N GLN A 64 0.28 -1.08 14.23
CA GLN A 64 -0.08 -0.40 12.99
C GLN A 64 1.13 -0.25 12.06
N SER A 65 2.29 0.10 12.62
CA SER A 65 3.53 0.23 11.86
C SER A 65 3.98 -1.13 11.30
N PHE A 66 3.81 -2.21 12.06
CA PHE A 66 4.06 -3.56 11.57
C PHE A 66 3.20 -3.89 10.34
N VAL A 67 1.89 -3.63 10.40
CA VAL A 67 0.99 -3.85 9.25
C VAL A 67 1.40 -2.96 8.06
N ALA A 68 1.77 -1.71 8.31
CA ALA A 68 2.26 -0.81 7.28
C ALA A 68 3.51 -1.35 6.57
N VAL A 69 4.45 -1.93 7.33
CA VAL A 69 5.67 -2.58 6.79
C VAL A 69 5.32 -3.82 5.97
N VAL A 70 4.35 -4.64 6.41
CA VAL A 70 3.87 -5.79 5.62
C VAL A 70 3.35 -5.32 4.25
N TRP A 71 2.62 -4.21 4.20
CA TRP A 71 2.18 -3.61 2.93
C TRP A 71 3.33 -3.08 2.07
N VAL A 72 4.39 -2.51 2.66
CA VAL A 72 5.62 -2.17 1.91
C VAL A 72 6.23 -3.42 1.30
N CYS A 73 6.34 -4.50 2.07
CA CYS A 73 6.88 -5.77 1.59
C CYS A 73 6.04 -6.33 0.43
N LEU A 74 4.71 -6.31 0.54
CA LEU A 74 3.82 -6.70 -0.55
C LEU A 74 4.06 -5.87 -1.82
N ALA A 75 4.16 -4.55 -1.70
CA ALA A 75 4.45 -3.67 -2.83
C ALA A 75 5.83 -3.97 -3.45
N PHE A 76 6.85 -4.17 -2.62
CA PHE A 76 8.22 -4.46 -3.05
C PHE A 76 8.34 -5.82 -3.75
N PHE A 77 7.83 -6.90 -3.15
CA PHE A 77 7.87 -8.23 -3.75
C PHE A 77 7.02 -8.31 -5.01
N SER A 78 5.86 -7.63 -5.04
CA SER A 78 5.06 -7.52 -6.24
C SER A 78 5.83 -6.85 -7.38
N LEU A 79 6.47 -5.71 -7.12
CA LEU A 79 7.31 -5.02 -8.11
C LEU A 79 8.49 -5.88 -8.56
N ARG A 80 9.12 -6.61 -7.64
CA ARG A 80 10.19 -7.57 -7.95
C ARG A 80 9.72 -8.68 -8.87
N ASN A 81 8.54 -9.24 -8.62
CA ASN A 81 7.95 -10.29 -9.46
C ASN A 81 7.63 -9.77 -10.86
N VAL A 82 7.03 -8.58 -10.97
CA VAL A 82 6.80 -7.94 -12.27
C VAL A 82 8.11 -7.70 -13.01
N ARG A 83 9.13 -7.15 -12.33
CA ARG A 83 10.44 -6.91 -12.92
C ARG A 83 11.07 -8.20 -13.43
N ASN A 84 11.08 -9.25 -12.61
CA ASN A 84 11.68 -10.54 -12.99
C ASN A 84 10.95 -11.21 -14.16
N SER A 85 9.62 -11.05 -14.26
CA SER A 85 8.82 -11.69 -15.31
C SER A 85 8.76 -10.90 -16.61
N GLN A 86 8.70 -9.56 -16.56
CA GLN A 86 8.44 -8.71 -17.72
C GLN A 86 9.65 -7.87 -18.17
N PHE A 87 10.55 -7.51 -17.25
CA PHE A 87 11.66 -6.60 -17.53
C PHE A 87 12.94 -7.04 -16.80
N PRO A 88 13.46 -8.26 -17.06
CA PRO A 88 14.56 -8.84 -16.28
C PRO A 88 15.83 -7.97 -16.29
N ASP A 89 16.07 -7.26 -17.40
CA ASP A 89 17.25 -6.41 -17.61
C ASP A 89 17.10 -5.00 -17.01
N LYS A 90 15.94 -4.67 -16.42
CA LYS A 90 15.65 -3.33 -15.90
C LYS A 90 15.78 -3.28 -14.37
N SER A 91 16.12 -2.11 -13.85
CA SER A 91 16.16 -1.87 -12.41
C SER A 91 14.74 -1.81 -11.82
N LEU A 92 14.60 -2.10 -10.51
CA LEU A 92 13.31 -1.94 -9.82
C LEU A 92 12.81 -0.50 -9.90
N PHE A 93 13.72 0.46 -9.78
CA PHE A 93 13.39 1.88 -9.86
C PHE A 93 12.77 2.25 -11.21
N PHE A 94 13.28 1.68 -12.31
CA PHE A 94 12.72 1.90 -13.64
C PHE A 94 11.27 1.41 -13.71
N VAL A 95 11.00 0.18 -13.26
CA VAL A 95 9.64 -0.41 -13.26
C VAL A 95 8.71 0.39 -12.34
N ALA A 96 9.16 0.79 -11.15
CA ALA A 96 8.37 1.63 -10.24
C ALA A 96 8.00 2.98 -10.86
N ARG A 97 8.96 3.64 -11.51
CA ARG A 97 8.73 4.92 -12.19
C ARG A 97 7.77 4.77 -13.37
N ASP A 98 7.91 3.70 -14.14
CA ASP A 98 7.05 3.43 -15.29
C ASP A 98 5.60 3.24 -14.86
N PHE A 99 5.38 2.41 -13.84
CA PHE A 99 4.08 2.25 -13.20
C PHE A 99 3.52 3.62 -12.77
N LEU A 100 4.32 4.42 -12.08
CA LEU A 100 3.91 5.74 -11.57
C LEU A 100 3.51 6.68 -12.71
N GLY A 101 4.26 6.66 -13.82
CA GLY A 101 3.92 7.39 -15.03
C GLY A 101 2.54 6.99 -15.57
N VAL A 102 2.30 5.69 -15.77
CA VAL A 102 1.01 5.17 -16.26
C VAL A 102 -0.15 5.60 -15.36
N TRP A 103 0.04 5.55 -14.04
CA TRP A 103 -0.98 5.97 -13.09
C TRP A 103 -1.28 7.47 -13.17
N ILE A 104 -0.25 8.33 -13.19
CA ILE A 104 -0.45 9.79 -13.33
C ILE A 104 -1.20 10.12 -14.61
N PHE A 105 -0.82 9.51 -15.74
CA PHE A 105 -1.51 9.71 -17.00
C PHE A 105 -2.97 9.23 -16.92
N GLY A 106 -3.23 8.07 -16.32
CA GLY A 106 -4.57 7.55 -16.11
C GLY A 106 -5.44 8.49 -15.26
N VAL A 107 -4.89 9.00 -14.15
CA VAL A 107 -5.59 9.96 -13.28
C VAL A 107 -5.86 11.27 -14.02
N THR A 108 -4.87 11.80 -14.73
CA THR A 108 -5.00 13.05 -15.50
C THR A 108 -6.04 12.89 -16.61
N PHE A 109 -6.08 11.73 -17.27
CA PHE A 109 -7.10 11.41 -18.26
C PHE A 109 -8.50 11.39 -17.63
N LEU A 110 -8.69 10.70 -16.50
CA LEU A 110 -9.97 10.65 -15.78
C LEU A 110 -10.44 12.04 -15.35
N VAL A 111 -9.54 12.84 -14.76
CA VAL A 111 -9.85 14.21 -14.31
C VAL A 111 -10.20 15.10 -15.50
N SER A 112 -9.43 15.06 -16.59
CA SER A 112 -9.69 15.89 -17.78
C SER A 112 -10.99 15.50 -18.48
N ASN A 113 -11.32 14.21 -18.55
CA ASN A 113 -12.57 13.73 -19.14
C ASN A 113 -13.77 14.06 -18.24
N GLY A 114 -13.61 13.94 -16.92
CA GLY A 114 -14.60 14.40 -15.94
C GLY A 114 -14.87 15.91 -16.05
N ALA A 115 -13.82 16.72 -16.12
CA ALA A 115 -13.91 18.17 -16.30
C ALA A 115 -14.61 18.54 -17.61
N ARG A 116 -14.27 17.88 -18.73
CA ARG A 116 -14.96 18.09 -20.02
C ARG A 116 -16.44 17.72 -19.98
N ARG A 117 -16.82 16.65 -19.27
CA ARG A 117 -18.22 16.24 -19.11
C ARG A 117 -19.02 17.20 -18.24
N LEU A 118 -18.39 17.79 -17.23
CA LEU A 118 -19.01 18.81 -16.38
C LEU A 118 -19.18 20.14 -17.13
N LEU A 119 -18.16 20.57 -17.89
CA LEU A 119 -18.19 21.82 -18.66
C LEU A 119 -19.08 21.78 -19.92
N ARG A 120 -19.44 20.60 -20.42
CA ARG A 120 -20.40 20.43 -21.54
C ARG A 120 -21.85 20.28 -21.09
N ARG A 121 -22.12 20.39 -19.79
CA ARG A 121 -23.45 20.22 -19.20
C ARG A 121 -24.20 21.54 -18.97
N ASP A 122 -23.65 22.65 -19.48
CA ASP A 122 -24.30 23.94 -19.70
C ASP A 122 -24.52 24.15 -21.21
#